data_AF-A0A7S4JJF0-F1
#
_entry.id   AF-A0A7S4JJF0-F1
#
_cell.length_a   1.000
_cell.length_b   1.000
_cell.length_c   1.000
_cell.angle_alpha   90.00
_cell.angle_beta   90.00
_cell.angle_gamma   90.00
#
_symmetry.space_group_name_H-M   'P 1'
#
loop_
_entity.id
_entity.type
_entity.pdbx_description
1 polymer ?
#
loop_
_entity_poly.entity_id
_entity_poly.type
_entity_poly.pdbx_seq_one_letter_code
_entity_poly.pdbx_strand_id
1 'polypeptide(L)'
;GPQVRTLSSFFSFFFFVLVFWLVLHFNNNNNMQIKVKTLGGCVITLDVEPKDTVQKIKERVEEKEGIPPAQQRLIFGGRAMNDSKTAADYNIDAGNTIHLVLSLRG
;
A
#
# COMPACT_ATOMS: atom_id res chain seq x y z
N GLY A 1 18.47 -33.56 -6.60
CA GLY A 1 17.12 -33.30 -6.09
C GLY A 1 16.89 -31.80 -6.04
N PRO A 2 15.89 -31.25 -6.76
CA PRO A 2 15.75 -29.81 -6.93
C PRO A 2 14.65 -29.26 -6.01
N GLN A 3 15.01 -28.87 -4.79
CA GLN A 3 14.10 -28.11 -3.90
C GLN A 3 14.80 -26.95 -3.16
N VAL A 4 15.97 -26.50 -3.63
CA VAL A 4 16.74 -25.40 -2.98
C VAL A 4 17.23 -24.36 -3.99
N ARG A 5 16.38 -23.99 -4.95
CA ARG A 5 16.62 -22.84 -5.84
C ARG A 5 15.30 -22.10 -5.99
N THR A 6 15.10 -21.00 -5.24
CA THR A 6 14.24 -19.85 -5.64
C THR A 6 14.10 -18.73 -4.60
N LEU A 7 14.57 -18.84 -3.35
CA LEU A 7 14.41 -17.75 -2.38
C LEU A 7 15.38 -16.56 -2.59
N SER A 8 16.52 -16.77 -3.24
CA SER A 8 17.50 -15.69 -3.51
C SER A 8 17.11 -14.78 -4.68
N SER A 9 16.28 -15.26 -5.61
CA SER A 9 15.88 -14.48 -6.79
C SER A 9 14.75 -13.49 -6.48
N PHE A 10 13.85 -13.86 -5.56
CA PHE A 10 12.79 -12.98 -5.06
C PHE A 10 13.36 -11.77 -4.30
N PHE A 11 14.39 -12.00 -3.47
CA PHE A 11 15.05 -10.92 -2.73
C PHE A 11 15.79 -9.93 -3.64
N SER A 12 16.36 -10.37 -4.77
CA SER A 12 17.11 -9.49 -5.69
C SER A 12 16.21 -8.56 -6.49
N PHE A 13 15.13 -9.09 -7.06
CA PHE A 13 14.15 -8.28 -7.80
C PHE A 13 13.42 -7.31 -6.86
N PHE A 14 13.00 -7.80 -5.68
CA PHE A 14 12.37 -6.97 -4.65
C PHE A 14 13.30 -5.85 -4.15
N PHE A 15 14.59 -6.14 -3.95
CA PHE A 15 15.56 -5.13 -3.51
C PHE A 15 15.83 -4.08 -4.58
N PHE A 16 15.93 -4.46 -5.86
CA PHE A 16 16.11 -3.50 -6.94
C PHE A 16 14.87 -2.62 -7.16
N VAL A 17 13.67 -3.21 -7.10
CA VAL A 17 12.40 -2.47 -7.11
C VAL A 17 12.33 -1.53 -5.91
N LEU A 18 12.68 -1.99 -4.70
CA LEU A 18 12.68 -1.18 -3.48
C LEU A 18 13.67 -0.02 -3.55
N VAL A 19 14.88 -0.24 -4.06
CA VAL A 19 15.92 0.81 -4.18
C VAL A 19 15.57 1.79 -5.30
N PHE A 20 15.08 1.32 -6.44
CA PHE A 20 14.61 2.18 -7.54
C PHE A 20 13.39 3.01 -7.13
N TRP A 21 12.47 2.39 -6.40
CA TRP A 21 11.31 3.03 -5.82
C TRP A 21 11.71 4.08 -4.78
N LEU A 22 12.67 3.76 -3.91
CA LEU A 22 13.25 4.70 -2.95
C LEU A 22 13.87 5.91 -3.64
N VAL A 23 14.52 5.74 -4.80
CA VAL A 23 15.09 6.86 -5.57
C VAL A 23 14.00 7.72 -6.24
N LEU A 24 12.87 7.14 -6.67
CA LEU A 24 11.79 7.89 -7.33
C LEU A 24 10.80 8.56 -6.37
N HIS A 25 10.55 7.99 -5.19
CA HIS A 25 9.48 8.45 -4.29
C HIS A 25 9.97 9.26 -3.08
N PHE A 26 11.27 9.38 -2.84
CA PHE A 26 11.83 10.09 -1.67
C PHE A 26 11.79 11.63 -1.74
N ASN A 27 11.09 12.24 -2.72
CA ASN A 27 11.26 13.66 -3.03
C ASN A 27 10.00 14.54 -2.88
N ASN A 28 9.14 14.31 -1.88
CA ASN A 28 7.98 15.19 -1.62
C ASN A 28 7.78 15.50 -0.12
N ASN A 29 7.98 16.78 0.24
CA ASN A 29 7.84 17.32 1.61
C ASN A 29 6.39 17.69 2.03
N ASN A 30 5.36 17.28 1.26
CA ASN A 30 3.96 17.63 1.50
C ASN A 30 3.05 16.44 1.88
N ASN A 31 3.64 15.32 2.29
CA ASN A 31 2.88 14.10 2.56
C ASN A 31 2.31 14.08 3.99
N MET A 32 1.05 13.67 4.11
CA MET A 32 0.45 13.32 5.39
C MET A 32 0.65 11.82 5.65
N GLN A 33 0.86 11.44 6.92
CA GLN A 33 1.05 10.03 7.29
C GLN A 33 -0.26 9.40 7.72
N ILE A 34 -0.67 8.34 7.05
CA ILE A 34 -1.84 7.53 7.42
C ILE A 34 -1.41 6.15 7.92
N LYS A 35 -2.26 5.50 8.69
CA LYS A 35 -2.05 4.13 9.17
C LYS A 35 -2.92 3.18 8.36
N VAL A 36 -2.34 2.11 7.84
CA VAL A 36 -3.10 1.01 7.23
C VAL A 36 -2.96 -0.21 8.11
N LYS A 37 -4.08 -0.73 8.61
CA LYS A 37 -4.14 -1.91 9.47
C LYS A 37 -4.60 -3.11 8.64
N THR A 38 -3.77 -4.13 8.56
CA THR A 38 -4.11 -5.39 7.88
C THR A 38 -4.88 -6.32 8.81
N LEU A 39 -5.59 -7.31 8.24
CA LEU A 39 -6.29 -8.35 9.02
C LEU A 39 -5.34 -9.19 9.91
N GLY A 40 -4.05 -9.24 9.58
CA GLY A 40 -3.03 -9.89 10.40
C GLY A 40 -2.64 -9.11 11.66
N GLY A 41 -3.23 -7.93 11.88
CA GLY A 41 -2.93 -7.06 13.02
C GLY A 41 -1.72 -6.14 12.82
N CYS A 42 -1.00 -6.28 11.72
CA CYS A 42 0.10 -5.38 11.34
C CYS A 42 -0.45 -3.99 10.99
N VAL A 43 0.23 -2.94 11.45
CA VAL A 43 -0.07 -1.56 11.12
C VAL A 43 1.12 -0.98 10.38
N ILE A 44 0.92 -0.61 9.12
CA ILE A 44 1.91 0.08 8.30
C ILE A 44 1.58 1.57 8.24
N THR A 45 2.61 2.41 8.25
CA THR A 45 2.45 3.84 8.00
C THR A 45 2.67 4.12 6.52
N LEU A 46 1.81 4.91 5.89
CA LEU A 46 1.96 5.35 4.52
C LEU A 46 1.95 6.87 4.48
N ASP A 47 2.93 7.42 3.78
CA ASP A 47 2.88 8.80 3.33
C ASP A 47 1.89 8.85 2.16
N VAL A 48 0.93 9.78 2.18
CA VAL A 48 -0.09 10.01 1.14
C VAL A 48 -0.31 11.50 0.98
N GLU A 49 -0.74 11.94 -0.19
CA GLU A 49 -1.22 13.31 -0.39
C GLU A 49 -2.76 13.33 -0.38
N PRO A 50 -3.42 14.41 0.08
CA PRO A 50 -4.88 14.50 0.08
C PRO A 50 -5.47 14.41 -1.35
N LYS A 51 -4.70 14.81 -2.36
CA LYS A 51 -5.06 14.70 -3.78
C LYS A 51 -4.84 13.32 -4.38
N ASP A 52 -4.15 12.40 -3.68
CA ASP A 52 -3.90 11.06 -4.19
C ASP A 52 -5.22 10.27 -4.23
N THR A 53 -5.39 9.49 -5.29
CA THR A 53 -6.51 8.57 -5.45
C THR A 53 -6.32 7.33 -4.60
N VAL A 54 -7.43 6.67 -4.27
CA VAL A 54 -7.41 5.38 -3.56
C VAL A 54 -6.60 4.33 -4.33
N GLN A 55 -6.64 4.36 -5.66
CA GLN A 55 -5.78 3.52 -6.49
C GLN A 55 -4.29 3.72 -6.18
N LYS A 56 -3.84 4.98 -6.07
CA LYS A 56 -2.46 5.32 -5.75
C LYS A 56 -2.08 4.94 -4.32
N ILE A 57 -3.03 4.98 -3.39
CA ILE A 57 -2.83 4.46 -2.02
C ILE A 57 -2.63 2.94 -2.07
N LYS A 58 -3.38 2.21 -2.89
CA LYS A 58 -3.20 0.76 -3.06
C LYS A 58 -1.84 0.41 -3.69
N GLU A 59 -1.39 1.18 -4.66
CA GLU A 59 -0.03 1.07 -5.21
C GLU A 59 1.02 1.25 -4.10
N ARG A 60 0.86 2.25 -3.21
CA ARG A 60 1.74 2.43 -2.04
C ARG A 60 1.69 1.27 -1.04
N VAL A 61 0.54 0.64 -0.87
CA VAL A 61 0.41 -0.58 -0.05
C VAL A 61 1.12 -1.75 -0.72
N GLU A 62 0.98 -1.91 -2.04
CA GLU A 62 1.67 -2.95 -2.82
C GLU A 62 3.18 -2.81 -2.70
N GLU A 63 3.70 -1.59 -2.76
CA GLU A 63 5.13 -1.31 -2.64
C GLU A 63 5.69 -1.70 -1.26
N LYS A 64 4.88 -1.62 -0.19
CA LYS A 64 5.30 -1.99 1.17
C LYS A 64 5.07 -3.46 1.53
N GLU A 65 3.94 -4.03 1.14
CA GLU A 65 3.54 -5.39 1.53
C GLU A 65 3.66 -6.42 0.40
N GLY A 66 3.85 -5.99 -0.85
CA GLY A 66 3.94 -6.85 -2.03
C GLY A 66 2.60 -7.44 -2.49
N ILE A 67 1.47 -6.89 -2.03
CA ILE A 67 0.12 -7.39 -2.36
C ILE A 67 -0.41 -6.60 -3.57
N PRO A 68 -0.84 -7.25 -4.68
CA PRO A 68 -1.29 -6.53 -5.87
C PRO A 68 -2.61 -5.75 -5.61
N PRO A 69 -2.83 -4.59 -6.25
CA PRO A 69 -3.94 -3.66 -5.93
C PRO A 69 -5.32 -4.28 -6.17
N ALA A 70 -5.41 -5.20 -7.12
CA ALA A 70 -6.63 -5.96 -7.43
C ALA A 70 -7.08 -6.86 -6.27
N GLN A 71 -6.14 -7.35 -5.46
CA GLN A 71 -6.41 -8.15 -4.27
C GLN A 71 -6.60 -7.29 -3.02
N GLN A 72 -6.38 -5.98 -3.11
CA GLN A 72 -6.53 -5.07 -1.97
C GLN A 72 -7.94 -4.46 -1.90
N ARG A 73 -8.54 -4.55 -0.71
CA ARG A 73 -9.76 -3.82 -0.36
C ARG A 73 -9.51 -2.91 0.82
N LEU A 74 -9.46 -1.61 0.55
CA LEU A 74 -9.35 -0.59 1.59
C LEU A 74 -10.73 -0.22 2.13
N ILE A 75 -10.86 -0.15 3.45
CA ILE A 75 -12.10 0.15 4.16
C ILE A 75 -11.82 1.29 5.15
N PHE A 76 -12.59 2.35 5.05
CA PHE A 76 -12.50 3.51 5.93
C PHE A 76 -13.90 3.89 6.43
N GLY A 77 -14.04 4.14 7.73
CA GLY A 77 -15.34 4.48 8.34
C GLY A 77 -16.44 3.44 8.11
N GLY A 78 -16.07 2.15 7.99
CA GLY A 78 -17.00 1.06 7.71
C GLY A 78 -17.47 0.96 6.25
N ARG A 79 -16.90 1.75 5.33
CA ARG A 79 -17.24 1.72 3.89
C ARG A 79 -16.01 1.35 3.06
N ALA A 80 -16.22 0.50 2.06
CA ALA A 80 -15.19 0.20 1.07
C ALA A 80 -14.86 1.45 0.25
N MET A 81 -13.57 1.68 0.04
CA MET A 81 -13.10 2.82 -0.72
C MET A 81 -13.09 2.51 -2.21
N ASN A 82 -13.65 3.43 -3.00
CA ASN A 82 -13.61 3.39 -4.47
C ASN A 82 -12.32 3.98 -5.03
N ASP A 83 -11.76 3.33 -6.04
CA ASP A 83 -10.48 3.68 -6.68
C ASP A 83 -10.48 5.06 -7.35
N SER A 84 -11.63 5.50 -7.87
CA SER A 84 -11.79 6.80 -8.53
C SER A 84 -11.88 7.98 -7.57
N LYS A 85 -11.98 7.74 -6.25
CA LYS A 85 -12.07 8.79 -5.23
C LYS A 85 -10.69 9.12 -4.66
N THR A 86 -10.54 10.34 -4.18
CA THR A 86 -9.31 10.84 -3.55
C THR A 86 -9.33 10.63 -2.03
N ALA A 87 -8.16 10.74 -1.39
CA ALA A 87 -8.07 10.73 0.07
C ALA A 87 -8.88 11.89 0.70
N ALA A 88 -8.86 13.07 0.05
CA ALA A 88 -9.65 14.23 0.46
C ALA A 88 -11.16 13.97 0.38
N ASP A 89 -11.65 13.23 -0.62
CA ASP A 89 -13.09 12.88 -0.73
C ASP A 89 -13.60 12.05 0.46
N TYR A 90 -12.71 11.34 1.15
CA TYR A 90 -13.01 10.59 2.36
C TYR A 90 -12.68 11.34 3.65
N ASN A 91 -12.21 12.59 3.57
CA ASN A 91 -11.68 13.36 4.70
C ASN A 91 -10.63 12.54 5.47
N ILE A 92 -9.69 11.95 4.75
CA ILE A 92 -8.56 11.27 5.39
C ILE A 92 -7.56 12.32 5.82
N ASP A 93 -7.23 12.31 7.10
CA ASP A 93 -6.22 13.18 7.71
C ASP A 93 -5.01 12.37 8.20
N ALA A 94 -3.95 13.08 8.60
CA ALA A 94 -2.79 12.49 9.23
C ALA A 94 -3.19 11.71 10.50
N GLY A 95 -2.71 10.47 10.62
CA GLY A 95 -2.97 9.58 11.75
C GLY A 95 -4.23 8.72 11.62
N ASN A 96 -5.08 8.96 10.61
CA ASN A 96 -6.26 8.13 10.38
C ASN A 96 -5.87 6.68 10.07
N THR A 97 -6.72 5.75 10.50
CA THR A 97 -6.52 4.32 10.29
C THR A 97 -7.46 3.80 9.21
N ILE A 98 -6.90 3.25 8.15
CA ILE A 98 -7.61 2.54 7.07
C ILE A 98 -7.43 1.04 7.30
N HIS A 99 -8.50 0.28 7.16
CA HIS A 99 -8.45 -1.17 7.27
C HIS A 99 -8.22 -1.79 5.89
N LEU A 100 -7.19 -2.62 5.76
CA LEU A 100 -6.90 -3.40 4.57
C LEU A 100 -7.41 -4.83 4.75
N VAL A 101 -8.27 -5.26 3.82
CA VAL A 101 -8.76 -6.62 3.69
C VAL A 101 -8.27 -7.21 2.37
N LEU A 102 -7.87 -8.47 2.39
CA LEU A 102 -7.50 -9.21 1.19
C LEU A 102 -8.75 -9.75 0.50
N SER A 103 -8.90 -9.43 -0.78
CA SER A 103 -9.90 -10.02 -1.66
C SER A 103 -9.24 -11.18 -2.41
N LEU A 104 -9.41 -12.39 -1.90
CA LEU A 104 -9.02 -13.62 -2.59
C LEU A 104 -10.07 -13.95 -3.65
N ARG A 105 -9.99 -13.32 -4.82
CA ARG A 105 -10.59 -13.88 -6.04
C ARG A 105 -9.44 -14.16 -7.01
N GLY A 106 -9.23 -15.44 -7.28
CA GLY A 106 -8.37 -15.94 -8.36
C GLY A 106 -9.09 -15.89 -9.69
#